data_AF-A0A024GZG8-F1
#
_entry.id   AF-A0A024GZG8-F1
#
_cell.length_a   1.000
_cell.length_b   1.000
_cell.length_c   1.000
_cell.angle_alpha   90.00
_cell.angle_beta   90.00
_cell.angle_gamma   90.00
#
_symmetry.space_group_name_H-M   'P 1'
#
loop_
_entity.id
_entity.type
_entity.pdbx_description
1 polymer ?
#
loop_
_entity_poly.entity_id
_entity_poly.type
_entity_poly.pdbx_seq_one_letter_code
_entity_poly.pdbx_strand_id
1 'polypeptide(L)' 'MVSMTAFIAGVKDRFTREEKGATMVEYGIMVAFIAVVVMGAVLLLGPQIEGMFTSVSAAL' A
#
# COMPACT_ATOMS: atom_id res chain seq x y z
N MET A 1 -35.36 -25.63 16.27
CA MET A 1 -34.48 -26.17 15.21
C MET A 1 -33.48 -25.12 14.70
N VAL A 2 -32.85 -24.34 15.61
CA VAL A 2 -31.95 -23.21 15.23
C VAL A 2 -30.47 -23.60 15.33
N SER A 3 -30.15 -24.69 16.05
CA SER A 3 -28.76 -25.13 16.27
C SER A 3 -28.05 -25.55 14.98
N MET A 4 -28.72 -26.32 14.12
CA MET A 4 -28.15 -26.82 12.87
C MET A 4 -27.90 -25.71 11.85
N THR A 5 -28.85 -24.76 11.73
CA THR A 5 -28.73 -23.63 10.79
C THR A 5 -27.68 -22.62 11.26
N ALA A 6 -27.57 -22.36 12.56
CA ALA A 6 -26.54 -21.50 13.13
C ALA A 6 -25.13 -22.08 12.97
N PHE A 7 -24.97 -23.39 13.13
CA PHE A 7 -23.70 -24.07 12.91
C PHE A 7 -23.23 -23.96 11.45
N ILE A 8 -24.13 -24.24 10.50
CA ILE A 8 -23.83 -24.13 9.06
C ILE A 8 -23.51 -22.68 8.68
N ALA A 9 -24.25 -21.71 9.23
CA ALA A 9 -24.00 -20.29 8.99
C ALA A 9 -22.63 -19.83 9.52
N GLY A 10 -22.23 -20.26 10.72
CA GLY A 10 -20.94 -19.91 11.30
C GLY A 10 -19.75 -20.48 10.54
N VAL A 11 -19.87 -21.74 10.07
CA VAL A 11 -18.84 -22.38 9.23
C VAL A 11 -18.72 -21.65 7.89
N LYS A 12 -19.84 -21.33 7.23
CA LYS A 12 -19.85 -20.59 5.96
C LYS A 12 -19.20 -19.21 6.09
N ASP A 13 -19.51 -18.45 7.13
CA ASP A 13 -18.95 -17.10 7.34
C ASP A 13 -17.43 -17.14 7.53
N ARG A 14 -16.91 -18.16 8.23
CA ARG A 14 -15.47 -18.34 8.45
C ARG A 14 -14.72 -18.56 7.13
N PHE A 15 -15.27 -19.36 6.22
CA PHE A 15 -14.66 -19.64 4.92
C PHE A 15 -14.79 -18.46 3.95
N THR A 16 -15.91 -17.74 3.94
CA THR A 16 -16.08 -16.57 3.06
C THR A 16 -15.30 -15.34 3.51
N ARG A 17 -14.86 -15.27 4.78
CA ARG A 17 -14.02 -14.17 5.29
C ARG A 17 -12.55 -14.30 4.93
N GLU A 18 -12.03 -15.50 4.66
CA GLU A 18 -10.61 -15.71 4.36
C GLU A 18 -10.20 -15.11 3.00
N GLU A 19 -11.10 -15.08 2.02
CA GLU A 19 -10.81 -14.50 0.71
C GLU A 19 -10.66 -12.97 0.71
N LYS A 20 -11.27 -12.28 1.70
CA LYS A 20 -11.12 -10.81 1.84
C LYS A 20 -9.74 -10.40 2.38
N GLY A 21 -9.05 -11.30 3.07
CA GLY A 21 -7.72 -11.05 3.63
C GLY A 21 -6.58 -11.28 2.63
N ALA A 22 -6.71 -12.30 1.78
CA ALA A 22 -5.73 -12.62 0.74
C ALA A 22 -5.56 -11.46 -0.26
N THR A 23 -6.65 -10.75 -0.60
CA THR A 23 -6.61 -9.60 -1.52
C THR A 23 -5.84 -8.40 -0.95
N MET A 24 -5.83 -8.19 0.37
CA MET A 24 -5.08 -7.06 0.97
C MET A 24 -3.57 -7.20 0.80
N VAL A 25 -3.05 -8.43 0.74
CA VAL A 25 -1.62 -8.68 0.57
C VAL A 25 -1.16 -8.35 -0.85
N GLU A 26 -1.96 -8.69 -1.85
CA GLU A 26 -1.65 -8.44 -3.27
C GLU A 26 -1.58 -6.93 -3.56
N TYR A 27 -2.60 -6.17 -3.13
CA TYR A 27 -2.58 -4.71 -3.25
C TYR A 27 -1.47 -4.07 -2.40
N GLY A 28 -1.13 -4.67 -1.25
CA GLY A 28 -0.02 -4.22 -0.40
C GLY A 28 1.34 -4.26 -1.12
N ILE A 29 1.62 -5.34 -1.87
CA ILE A 29 2.87 -5.49 -2.63
C ILE A 29 2.93 -4.49 -3.79
N MET A 30 1.82 -4.26 -4.51
CA MET A 30 1.76 -3.25 -5.57
C MET A 30 2.08 -1.85 -5.03
N VAL A 31 1.49 -1.47 -3.90
CA VAL A 31 1.75 -0.17 -3.25
C VAL A 31 3.19 -0.08 -2.76
N ALA A 32 3.75 -1.16 -2.19
CA ALA A 32 5.15 -1.20 -1.77
C ALA A 32 6.11 -0.97 -2.95
N PHE A 33 5.84 -1.56 -4.11
CA PHE A 33 6.64 -1.34 -5.31
C PHE A 33 6.60 0.13 -5.77
N ILE A 34 5.41 0.74 -5.81
CA ILE A 34 5.26 2.16 -6.14
C ILE A 34 6.02 3.03 -5.15
N ALA A 35 5.97 2.71 -3.85
CA ALA A 35 6.69 3.44 -2.82
C ALA A 35 8.21 3.42 -3.03
N VAL A 36 8.79 2.28 -3.44
CA VAL A 36 10.22 2.17 -3.76
C VAL A 36 10.58 3.04 -4.97
N VAL A 37 9.75 3.06 -6.02
CA VAL A 37 9.97 3.91 -7.21
C VAL A 37 9.94 5.39 -6.84
N VAL A 38 8.95 5.82 -6.06
CA VAL A 38 8.83 7.21 -5.58
C VAL A 38 10.02 7.59 -4.71
N MET A 39 10.45 6.69 -3.81
CA MET A 39 11.63 6.90 -2.98
C MET A 39 12.88 7.09 -3.84
N GLY A 40 13.10 6.26 -4.85
CA GLY A 40 14.20 6.43 -5.80
C GLY A 40 14.16 7.77 -6.52
N ALA A 41 12.99 8.21 -6.98
CA ALA A 41 12.82 9.50 -7.63
C ALA A 41 13.17 10.66 -6.70
N VAL A 42 12.72 10.63 -5.44
CA VAL A 42 13.03 11.68 -4.45
C VAL A 42 14.53 11.74 -4.14
N LEU A 43 15.19 10.58 -3.99
CA LEU A 43 16.63 10.52 -3.71
C LEU A 43 17.48 11.09 -4.85
N LEU A 44 17.06 10.88 -6.10
CA LEU A 44 17.78 11.36 -7.28
C LEU A 44 17.47 12.82 -7.62
N LEU A 45 16.20 13.21 -7.58
CA LEU A 45 15.74 14.54 -8.01
C LEU A 45 15.79 15.57 -6.90
N GLY A 46 15.62 15.18 -5.63
CA GLY A 46 15.64 16.08 -4.48
C GLY A 46 16.88 16.97 -4.42
N PRO A 47 18.10 16.39 -4.44
CA PRO A 47 19.34 17.17 -4.42
C PRO A 47 19.52 18.08 -5.64
N GLN A 48 19.03 17.67 -6.81
CA GLN A 48 19.11 18.49 -8.03
C GLN A 48 18.21 19.72 -7.91
N ILE A 49 16.99 19.54 -7.40
CA ILE A 49 16.04 20.62 -7.17
C ILE A 49 16.59 21.58 -6.11
N GLU A 50 17.11 21.07 -5.00
CA GLU A 50 17.76 21.88 -3.97
C GLU A 50 18.91 22.70 -4.57
N GLY A 51 19.79 22.08 -5.35
CA GLY A 51 20.90 22.76 -6.01
C GLY A 51 20.45 23.87 -6.97
N MET A 52 19.34 23.68 -7.69
CA MET A 52 18.77 24.73 -8.54
C MET A 52 18.30 25.93 -7.72
N PHE A 53 17.57 25.69 -6.62
CA PHE A 53 17.11 26.76 -5.74
C PHE A 53 18.28 27.48 -5.06
N THR A 54 19.30 26.75 -4.60
CA THR A 54 20.52 27.35 -4.03
C THR A 54 21.24 28.23 -5.06
N SER A 55 21.36 27.79 -6.30
CA SER A 55 22.01 28.55 -7.37
C SER A 55 21.28 29.86 -7.67
N VAL A 56 19.94 29.82 -7.74
CA VAL A 56 19.12 31.03 -7.90
C VAL A 56 19.26 31.96 -6.70
N SER A 57 19.22 31.41 -5.48
CA SER A 57 19.38 32.20 -4.25
C SER A 57 20.76 32.86 -4.14
N ALA A 58 21.80 32.25 -4.67
CA ALA A 58 23.15 32.81 -4.66
C ALA A 58 23.36 33.89 -5.74
N ALA A 59 22.50 33.94 -6.75
CA ALA A 59 22.56 34.89 -7.85
C ALA A 59 21.71 36.16 -7.63
N LEU A 60 20.89 36.18 -6.56
CA LEU A 60 20.14 37.35 -6.08
C LEU A 60 21.00 38.17 -5.11
#